data_AF-A0A517YKW4-F1
#
_entry.id   AF-A0A517YKW4-F1
#
_cell.length_a   1.000
_cell.length_b   1.000
_cell.length_c   1.000
_cell.angle_alpha   90.00
_cell.angle_beta   90.00
_cell.angle_gamma   90.00
#
_symmetry.space_group_name_H-M   'P 1'
#
loop_
_entity.id
_entity.type
_entity.pdbx_description
1 polymer ?
#
loop_
_entity_poly.entity_id
_entity_poly.type
_entity_poly.pdbx_seq_one_letter_code
_entity_poly.pdbx_strand_id
1 'polypeptide(L)'
;MLELWPLPVLAIYFILSASLLGRWMLQPVNETAGRLQAPRKFMLTDFAWLVLQLQLALGFSVSWIGPEQRVFLPILGFLMFAVTMLWLFGVGFLSRANVTQPLRRAIFTTILLPATLGVMMALPALVLMLGILETDFTNWGDLAIPLHEYNRWKVLLWIVTPLLPVLAWLLRQISFWVVSAQADEKLKGEPTRLKPT
;
A
#
# COMPACT_ATOMS: atom_id res chain seq x y z
N MET A 1 2.25 30.20 -21.55
CA MET A 1 3.15 29.64 -20.51
C MET A 1 2.28 28.88 -19.53
N LEU A 2 2.53 27.59 -19.32
CA LEU A 2 1.86 26.84 -18.25
C LEU A 2 2.39 27.37 -16.91
N GLU A 3 1.49 27.85 -16.05
CA GLU A 3 1.82 28.19 -14.68
C GLU A 3 2.23 26.92 -13.93
N LEU A 4 3.52 26.78 -13.59
CA LEU A 4 4.06 25.59 -12.91
C LEU A 4 3.90 25.63 -11.38
N TRP A 5 3.42 26.74 -10.81
CA TRP A 5 3.28 26.92 -9.37
C TRP A 5 2.27 25.98 -8.67
N PRO A 6 1.22 25.39 -9.30
CA PRO A 6 0.35 24.45 -8.59
C PRO A 6 1.02 23.07 -8.41
N LEU A 7 1.99 22.69 -9.24
CA LEU A 7 2.67 21.39 -9.16
C LEU A 7 3.29 21.09 -7.78
N PRO A 8 4.09 21.99 -7.16
CA PRO A 8 4.62 21.73 -5.82
C PRO A 8 3.53 21.61 -4.76
N VAL A 9 2.43 22.38 -4.86
CA VAL A 9 1.31 22.29 -3.91
C VAL A 9 0.62 20.93 -4.02
N LEU A 10 0.35 20.46 -5.24
CA LEU A 10 -0.25 19.15 -5.47
C LEU A 10 0.68 18.02 -5.01
N ALA A 11 1.99 18.14 -5.25
CA ALA A 11 2.97 17.16 -4.77
C ALA A 11 3.01 17.09 -3.23
N ILE A 12 3.01 18.24 -2.55
CA ILE A 12 2.96 18.29 -1.07
C ILE A 12 1.66 17.66 -0.57
N TYR A 13 0.51 18.03 -1.16
CA TYR A 13 -0.78 17.44 -0.81
C TYR A 13 -0.78 15.92 -0.98
N PHE A 14 -0.26 15.43 -2.10
CA PHE A 14 -0.15 13.99 -2.40
C PHE A 14 0.71 13.28 -1.35
N ILE A 15 1.90 13.80 -1.05
CA ILE A 15 2.83 13.22 -0.08
C ILE A 15 2.20 13.19 1.31
N LEU A 16 1.57 14.28 1.75
CA LEU A 16 0.97 14.37 3.08
C LEU A 16 -0.24 13.44 3.22
N SER A 17 -1.15 13.46 2.25
CA SER A 17 -2.35 12.60 2.27
C SER A 17 -1.99 11.13 2.22
N ALA A 18 -1.08 10.72 1.32
CA ALA A 18 -0.57 9.36 1.25
C ALA A 18 0.06 8.93 2.58
N SER A 19 0.94 9.77 3.16
CA SER A 19 1.62 9.48 4.42
C SER A 19 0.65 9.31 5.60
N LEU A 20 -0.37 10.18 5.69
CA LEU A 20 -1.41 10.11 6.73
C LEU A 20 -2.26 8.84 6.58
N LEU A 21 -2.65 8.50 5.35
CA LEU A 21 -3.42 7.28 5.05
C LEU A 21 -2.63 6.02 5.40
N GLY A 22 -1.37 5.95 4.97
CA GLY A 22 -0.47 4.84 5.31
C GLY A 22 -0.32 4.68 6.82
N ARG A 23 -0.09 5.79 7.53
CA ARG A 23 -0.02 5.79 8.99
C ARG A 23 -1.31 5.30 9.63
N TRP A 24 -2.47 5.70 9.12
CA TRP A 24 -3.77 5.30 9.65
C TRP A 24 -4.08 3.82 9.43
N MET A 25 -3.83 3.29 8.23
CA MET A 25 -4.05 1.87 7.89
C MET A 25 -3.10 0.95 8.67
N LEU A 26 -1.84 1.34 8.81
CA LEU A 26 -0.80 0.56 9.50
C LEU A 26 -0.63 0.91 10.98
N GLN A 27 -1.48 1.79 11.54
CA GLN A 27 -1.39 2.24 12.93
C GLN A 27 -1.29 1.09 13.94
N PRO A 28 -2.12 0.03 13.89
CA PRO A 28 -2.08 -1.06 14.89
C PRO A 28 -0.72 -1.76 14.93
N VAL A 29 -0.15 -2.03 13.75
CA VAL A 29 1.15 -2.67 13.60
C VAL A 29 2.26 -1.74 14.06
N ASN A 30 2.20 -0.45 13.71
CA ASN A 30 3.20 0.54 14.13
C ASN A 30 3.24 0.73 15.65
N GLU A 31 2.07 0.79 16.31
CA GLU A 31 1.99 0.91 17.76
C GLU A 31 2.60 -0.31 18.46
N THR A 32 2.36 -1.50 17.94
CA THR A 32 2.89 -2.74 18.52
C THR A 32 4.40 -2.88 18.27
N ALA A 33 4.86 -2.54 17.07
CA ALA A 33 6.28 -2.50 16.73
C ALA A 33 7.06 -1.50 17.59
N GLY A 34 6.47 -0.32 17.87
CA GLY A 34 7.08 0.71 18.71
C GLY A 34 7.17 0.32 20.19
N ARG A 35 6.20 -0.47 20.69
CA ARG A 35 6.16 -0.93 22.08
C ARG A 35 7.12 -2.08 22.38
N LEU A 36 7.21 -3.07 21.49
CA LEU A 36 7.98 -4.29 21.76
C LEU A 36 9.48 -4.15 21.46
N GLN A 37 9.86 -3.33 20.47
CA GLN A 37 11.25 -3.11 20.04
C GLN A 37 12.10 -4.40 19.94
N ALA A 38 11.47 -5.52 19.54
CA ALA A 38 12.13 -6.80 19.53
C ALA A 38 13.27 -6.83 18.48
N PRO A 39 14.36 -7.61 18.72
CA PRO A 39 15.43 -7.79 17.76
C PRO A 39 14.89 -8.27 16.40
N ARG A 40 15.53 -7.84 15.30
CA ARG A 40 15.14 -8.26 13.95
C ARG A 40 15.47 -9.75 13.76
N LYS A 41 14.43 -10.57 13.66
CA LYS A 41 14.44 -11.99 13.31
C LYS A 41 13.93 -12.13 11.88
N PHE A 42 14.86 -12.52 11.01
CA PHE A 42 14.57 -12.81 9.62
C PHE A 42 14.16 -14.29 9.49
N MET A 43 12.99 -14.58 8.91
CA MET A 43 12.54 -15.95 8.71
C MET A 43 12.76 -16.37 7.25
N LEU A 44 13.17 -17.62 7.03
CA LEU A 44 13.33 -18.18 5.68
C LEU A 44 12.02 -18.08 4.87
N THR A 45 10.87 -18.19 5.54
CA THR A 45 9.55 -18.02 4.93
C THR A 45 9.36 -16.63 4.33
N ASP A 46 9.88 -15.57 4.97
CA ASP A 46 9.74 -14.20 4.45
C ASP A 46 10.49 -14.04 3.12
N PHE A 47 11.65 -14.71 3.00
CA PHE A 47 12.44 -14.74 1.77
C PHE A 47 11.72 -15.51 0.66
N ALA A 48 11.12 -16.65 0.97
CA ALA A 48 10.34 -17.41 0.00
C ALA A 48 9.17 -16.57 -0.57
N TRP A 49 8.48 -15.80 0.28
CA TRP A 49 7.43 -14.89 -0.16
C TRP A 49 7.95 -13.74 -1.02
N LEU A 50 9.13 -13.17 -0.70
CA LEU A 50 9.78 -12.18 -1.57
C LEU A 50 10.05 -12.75 -2.96
N VAL A 51 10.67 -13.93 -3.02
CA VAL A 51 10.98 -14.58 -4.30
C VAL A 51 9.70 -14.79 -5.11
N LEU A 52 8.62 -15.26 -4.48
CA LEU A 52 7.33 -15.42 -5.15
C LEU A 52 6.79 -14.08 -5.70
N GLN A 53 6.80 -13.01 -4.89
CA GLN A 53 6.36 -11.69 -5.33
C GLN A 53 7.19 -11.18 -6.50
N LEU A 54 8.50 -11.39 -6.45
CA LEU A 54 9.42 -10.97 -7.49
C LEU A 54 9.15 -11.71 -8.81
N GLN A 55 8.90 -13.01 -8.74
CA GLN A 55 8.54 -13.83 -9.90
C GLN A 55 7.18 -13.41 -10.48
N LEU A 56 6.18 -13.13 -9.65
CA LEU A 56 4.89 -12.62 -10.11
C LEU A 56 5.01 -11.23 -10.76
N ALA A 57 5.79 -10.33 -10.16
CA ALA A 57 6.02 -8.99 -10.70
C ALA A 57 6.77 -9.05 -12.04
N LEU A 58 7.80 -9.90 -12.13
CA LEU A 58 8.53 -10.13 -13.38
C LEU A 58 7.65 -10.78 -14.44
N GLY A 59 6.91 -11.84 -14.09
CA GLY A 59 6.01 -12.52 -15.01
C GLY A 59 4.93 -11.58 -15.57
N PHE A 60 4.33 -10.77 -14.70
CA PHE A 60 3.38 -9.72 -15.11
C PHE A 60 4.05 -8.69 -16.02
N SER A 61 5.23 -8.19 -15.65
CA SER A 61 5.94 -7.17 -16.43
C SER A 61 6.36 -7.68 -17.81
N VAL A 62 6.91 -8.90 -17.90
CA VAL A 62 7.32 -9.52 -19.16
C VAL A 62 6.12 -9.82 -20.07
N SER A 63 4.95 -10.15 -19.50
CA SER A 63 3.73 -10.37 -20.29
C SER A 63 3.22 -9.11 -20.99
N TRP A 64 3.54 -7.93 -20.45
CA TRP A 64 3.15 -6.64 -21.00
C TRP A 64 4.25 -5.97 -21.84
N ILE A 65 5.52 -6.19 -21.49
CA ILE A 65 6.66 -5.55 -22.15
C ILE A 65 7.07 -6.36 -23.38
N GLY A 66 6.68 -5.89 -24.55
CA GLY A 66 7.14 -6.43 -25.83
C GLY A 66 8.63 -6.14 -26.10
N PRO A 67 9.27 -6.83 -27.07
CA PRO A 67 10.69 -6.63 -27.41
C PRO A 67 11.01 -5.20 -27.89
N GLU A 68 10.03 -4.47 -28.42
CA GLU A 68 10.10 -3.06 -28.83
C GLU A 68 10.21 -2.10 -27.62
N GLN A 69 9.79 -2.53 -26.44
CA GLN A 69 9.57 -1.70 -25.25
C GLN A 69 10.75 -1.74 -24.27
N ARG A 70 11.99 -1.96 -24.77
CA ARG A 70 13.20 -2.00 -23.93
C ARG A 70 13.44 -0.71 -23.13
N VAL A 71 12.84 0.41 -23.56
CA VAL A 71 12.86 1.69 -22.83
C VAL A 71 12.20 1.58 -21.44
N PHE A 72 11.37 0.56 -21.20
CA PHE A 72 10.74 0.33 -19.89
C PHE A 72 11.63 -0.44 -18.89
N LEU A 73 12.81 -0.94 -19.30
CA LEU A 73 13.71 -1.66 -18.38
C LEU A 73 14.07 -0.85 -17.11
N PRO A 74 14.40 0.44 -17.19
CA PRO A 74 14.68 1.25 -16.01
C PRO A 74 13.48 1.39 -15.07
N ILE A 75 12.26 1.50 -15.63
CA ILE A 75 11.02 1.56 -14.85
C ILE A 75 10.81 0.23 -14.12
N LEU A 76 11.03 -0.89 -14.81
CA LEU A 76 10.99 -2.22 -14.21
C LEU A 76 12.03 -2.36 -13.08
N GLY A 77 13.27 -1.94 -13.32
CA GLY A 77 14.34 -1.96 -12.31
C GLY A 77 13.98 -1.13 -11.08
N PHE A 78 13.43 0.06 -11.28
CA PHE A 78 12.93 0.91 -10.20
C PHE A 78 11.79 0.24 -9.42
N LEU A 79 10.83 -0.37 -10.12
CA LEU A 79 9.69 -1.05 -9.49
C LEU A 79 10.16 -2.24 -8.65
N MET A 80 11.10 -3.03 -9.18
CA MET A 80 11.72 -4.16 -8.48
C MET A 80 12.48 -3.72 -7.23
N PHE A 81 13.23 -2.61 -7.34
CA PHE A 81 13.89 -2.00 -6.20
C PHE A 81 12.88 -1.52 -5.14
N ALA A 82 11.81 -0.85 -5.56
CA ALA A 82 10.75 -0.37 -4.67
C ALA A 82 10.05 -1.53 -3.93
N VAL A 83 9.71 -2.61 -4.63
CA VAL A 83 9.13 -3.82 -4.03
C VAL A 83 10.08 -4.45 -3.01
N THR A 84 11.37 -4.56 -3.35
CA THR A 84 12.39 -5.10 -2.45
C THR A 84 12.54 -4.26 -1.18
N MET A 85 12.56 -2.93 -1.33
CA MET A 85 12.60 -2.01 -0.19
C MET A 85 11.34 -2.11 0.66
N LEU A 86 10.15 -2.12 0.03
CA LEU A 86 8.88 -2.27 0.73
C LEU A 86 8.86 -3.56 1.57
N TRP A 87 9.31 -4.67 0.99
CA TRP A 87 9.43 -5.94 1.70
C TRP A 87 10.44 -5.87 2.84
N LEU A 88 11.63 -5.30 2.61
CA LEU A 88 12.69 -5.21 3.62
C LEU A 88 12.22 -4.42 4.85
N PHE A 89 11.60 -3.27 4.62
CA PHE A 89 10.99 -2.48 5.70
C PHE A 89 9.83 -3.23 6.35
N GLY A 90 8.99 -3.90 5.56
CA GLY A 90 7.87 -4.71 6.02
C GLY A 90 8.26 -5.80 7.01
N VAL A 91 9.24 -6.62 6.65
CA VAL A 91 9.78 -7.68 7.52
C VAL A 91 10.42 -7.08 8.78
N GLY A 92 11.13 -5.95 8.63
CA GLY A 92 11.68 -5.21 9.77
C GLY A 92 10.61 -4.69 10.74
N PHE A 93 9.44 -4.28 10.25
CA PHE A 93 8.30 -3.88 11.07
C PHE A 93 7.65 -5.08 11.77
N LEU A 94 7.35 -6.15 11.03
CA LEU A 94 6.76 -7.38 11.60
C LEU A 94 7.64 -7.99 12.68
N SER A 95 8.95 -8.01 12.46
CA SER A 95 9.87 -8.54 13.45
C SER A 95 9.89 -7.71 14.73
N ARG A 96 9.83 -6.37 14.62
CA ARG A 96 9.75 -5.49 15.81
C ARG A 96 8.43 -5.67 16.55
N ALA A 97 7.35 -5.97 15.82
CA ALA A 97 6.05 -6.32 16.39
C ALA A 97 5.97 -7.78 16.92
N ASN A 98 7.09 -8.52 16.90
CA ASN A 98 7.20 -9.92 17.32
C ASN A 98 6.20 -10.87 16.63
N VAL A 99 5.71 -10.55 15.42
CA VAL A 99 4.76 -11.43 14.71
C VAL A 99 5.50 -12.68 14.24
N THR A 100 5.27 -13.81 14.91
CA THR A 100 5.96 -15.09 14.64
C THR A 100 5.21 -15.98 13.64
N GLN A 101 3.89 -15.85 13.54
CA GLN A 101 3.06 -16.76 12.74
C GLN A 101 3.30 -16.56 11.23
N PRO A 102 3.74 -17.61 10.49
CA PRO A 102 4.20 -17.47 9.11
C PRO A 102 3.09 -17.01 8.16
N LEU A 103 1.86 -17.48 8.33
CA LEU A 103 0.72 -17.08 7.50
C LEU A 103 0.40 -15.58 7.64
N ARG A 104 0.49 -15.03 8.86
CA ARG A 104 0.22 -13.60 9.10
C ARG A 104 1.32 -12.72 8.52
N ARG A 105 2.58 -13.14 8.66
CA ARG A 105 3.71 -12.46 8.02
C ARG A 105 3.57 -12.47 6.49
N ALA A 106 3.16 -13.61 5.93
CA ALA A 106 2.87 -13.76 4.51
C ALA A 106 1.80 -12.76 4.06
N ILE A 107 0.60 -12.80 4.65
CA ILE A 107 -0.51 -11.90 4.31
C ILE A 107 -0.11 -10.42 4.45
N PHE A 108 0.63 -10.07 5.51
CA PHE A 108 1.10 -8.71 5.69
C PHE A 108 2.03 -8.26 4.55
N THR A 109 3.01 -9.09 4.19
CA THR A 109 4.02 -8.75 3.19
C THR A 109 3.50 -8.85 1.75
N THR A 110 2.61 -9.80 1.43
CA THR A 110 2.12 -10.06 0.08
C THR A 110 0.85 -9.33 -0.27
N ILE A 111 -0.03 -9.07 0.70
CA ILE A 111 -1.33 -8.46 0.46
C ILE A 111 -1.39 -7.09 1.11
N LEU A 112 -1.19 -7.00 2.42
CA LEU A 112 -1.45 -5.77 3.16
C LEU A 112 -0.54 -4.63 2.70
N LEU A 113 0.77 -4.85 2.62
CA LEU A 113 1.72 -3.80 2.23
C LEU A 113 1.51 -3.30 0.80
N PRO A 114 1.46 -4.15 -0.24
CA PRO A 114 1.23 -3.69 -1.61
C PRO A 114 -0.14 -3.01 -1.76
N ALA A 115 -1.20 -3.56 -1.14
CA ALA A 115 -2.53 -2.95 -1.21
C ALA A 115 -2.58 -1.59 -0.47
N THR A 116 -1.89 -1.45 0.67
CA THR A 116 -1.77 -0.18 1.39
C THR A 116 -1.07 0.86 0.51
N LEU A 117 0.04 0.49 -0.13
CA LEU A 117 0.74 1.36 -1.08
C LEU A 117 -0.17 1.75 -2.25
N GLY A 118 -0.87 0.78 -2.83
CA GLY A 118 -1.83 1.00 -3.92
C GLY A 118 -2.92 2.00 -3.53
N VAL A 119 -3.52 1.86 -2.34
CA VAL A 119 -4.53 2.80 -1.83
C VAL A 119 -3.93 4.17 -1.55
N MET A 120 -2.73 4.24 -0.96
CA MET A 120 -2.03 5.51 -0.70
C MET A 120 -1.73 6.28 -1.98
N MET A 121 -1.49 5.58 -3.11
CA MET A 121 -1.27 6.21 -4.41
C MET A 121 -2.59 6.54 -5.12
N ALA A 122 -3.53 5.59 -5.11
CA ALA A 122 -4.78 5.69 -5.86
C ALA A 122 -5.72 6.75 -5.29
N LEU A 123 -5.85 6.88 -3.98
CA LEU A 123 -6.83 7.79 -3.39
C LEU A 123 -6.50 9.26 -3.66
N PRO A 124 -5.27 9.76 -3.42
CA PRO A 124 -4.93 11.14 -3.76
C PRO A 124 -4.95 11.36 -5.28
N ALA A 125 -4.48 10.39 -6.08
CA ALA A 125 -4.55 10.48 -7.54
C ALA A 125 -5.99 10.61 -8.04
N LEU A 126 -6.92 9.87 -7.44
CA LEU A 126 -8.35 9.96 -7.75
C LEU A 126 -8.91 11.36 -7.42
N VAL A 127 -8.56 11.93 -6.26
CA VAL A 127 -8.98 13.30 -5.89
C VAL A 127 -8.45 14.31 -6.91
N LEU A 128 -7.18 14.18 -7.33
CA LEU A 128 -6.61 15.03 -8.37
C LEU A 128 -7.34 14.88 -9.70
N MET A 129 -7.61 13.63 -10.13
CA MET A 129 -8.36 13.38 -11.36
C MET A 129 -9.75 14.00 -11.30
N LEU A 130 -10.49 13.85 -10.20
CA LEU A 130 -11.83 14.44 -10.03
C LEU A 130 -11.77 15.97 -10.05
N GLY A 131 -10.79 16.57 -9.37
CA GLY A 131 -10.59 18.02 -9.37
C GLY A 131 -10.30 18.57 -10.77
N ILE A 132 -9.38 17.93 -11.50
CA ILE A 132 -9.06 18.30 -12.90
C ILE A 132 -10.31 18.17 -13.78
N LEU A 133 -11.05 17.06 -13.63
CA LEU A 133 -12.26 16.79 -14.40
C LEU A 133 -13.36 17.82 -14.16
N GLU A 134 -13.37 18.46 -12.99
CA GLU A 134 -14.36 19.49 -12.63
C GLU A 134 -13.92 20.89 -13.06
N THR A 135 -12.62 21.20 -13.03
CA THR A 135 -12.09 22.51 -13.45
C THR A 135 -11.96 22.68 -14.97
N ASP A 136 -11.63 21.62 -15.71
CA ASP A 136 -11.34 21.71 -17.15
C ASP A 136 -12.58 21.91 -18.03
N PHE A 137 -13.80 21.61 -17.55
CA PHE A 137 -15.03 21.83 -18.32
C PHE A 137 -15.35 23.30 -18.62
N THR A 138 -14.79 24.22 -17.84
CA THR A 138 -15.11 25.65 -17.94
C THR A 138 -14.24 26.40 -18.95
N ASN A 139 -13.02 25.92 -19.24
CA ASN A 139 -12.00 26.71 -19.95
C ASN A 139 -11.36 26.05 -21.19
N TRP A 140 -11.43 24.72 -21.36
CA TRP A 140 -10.70 24.01 -22.42
C TRP A 140 -11.59 23.56 -23.58
N GLY A 141 -12.24 24.53 -24.23
CA GLY A 141 -13.23 24.32 -25.30
C GLY A 141 -12.83 23.50 -26.54
N ASP A 142 -11.59 23.02 -26.64
CA ASP A 142 -11.07 22.29 -27.82
C ASP A 142 -10.41 20.93 -27.54
N LEU A 143 -10.18 20.51 -26.28
CA LEU A 143 -9.80 19.13 -25.98
C LEU A 143 -11.06 18.25 -25.87
N ALA A 144 -11.72 18.06 -27.01
CA ALA A 144 -12.88 17.21 -27.15
C ALA A 144 -12.51 15.74 -26.95
N ILE A 145 -12.36 15.32 -25.68
CA ILE A 145 -12.60 13.92 -25.34
C ILE A 145 -14.07 13.66 -25.73
N PRO A 146 -14.36 12.73 -26.64
CA PRO A 146 -15.73 12.50 -27.08
C PRO A 146 -16.62 12.24 -25.85
N LEU A 147 -17.73 13.00 -25.75
CA LEU A 147 -18.64 13.00 -24.59
C LEU A 147 -19.06 11.59 -24.12
N HIS A 148 -19.08 10.62 -25.05
CA HIS A 148 -19.36 9.21 -24.75
C HIS A 148 -18.25 8.54 -23.91
N GLU A 149 -16.97 8.76 -24.24
CA GLU A 149 -15.85 8.21 -23.46
C GLU A 149 -15.76 8.90 -22.10
N TYR A 150 -16.01 10.21 -22.06
CA TYR A 150 -16.08 10.98 -20.81
C TYR A 150 -17.10 10.38 -19.82
N ASN A 151 -18.31 10.05 -20.29
CA ASN A 151 -19.35 9.51 -19.41
C ASN A 151 -18.97 8.12 -18.86
N ARG A 152 -18.31 7.28 -19.67
CA ARG A 152 -17.82 5.97 -19.23
C ARG A 152 -16.75 6.09 -18.14
N TRP A 153 -15.76 6.97 -18.33
CA TRP A 153 -14.72 7.21 -17.32
C TRP A 153 -15.28 7.82 -16.04
N LYS A 154 -16.23 8.74 -16.15
CA LYS A 154 -16.91 9.33 -15.00
C LYS A 154 -17.66 8.28 -14.18
N VAL A 155 -18.41 7.38 -14.83
CA VAL A 155 -19.10 6.26 -14.15
C VAL A 155 -18.10 5.34 -13.45
N LEU A 156 -16.99 4.99 -14.10
CA LEU A 156 -15.93 4.18 -13.47
C LEU A 156 -15.34 4.90 -12.24
N LEU A 157 -15.05 6.19 -12.34
CA LEU A 157 -14.55 6.99 -11.23
C LEU A 157 -15.55 7.00 -10.06
N TRP A 158 -16.84 7.18 -10.33
CA TRP A 158 -17.90 7.12 -9.30
C TRP A 158 -18.01 5.77 -8.61
N ILE A 159 -17.69 4.66 -9.29
CA ILE A 159 -17.66 3.32 -8.70
C ILE A 159 -16.39 3.10 -7.88
N VAL A 160 -15.23 3.54 -8.38
CA VAL A 160 -13.93 3.37 -7.72
C VAL A 160 -13.82 4.24 -6.47
N THR A 161 -14.41 5.44 -6.49
CA THR A 161 -14.37 6.41 -5.39
C THR A 161 -14.83 5.84 -4.04
N PRO A 162 -16.01 5.22 -3.90
CA PRO A 162 -16.42 4.60 -2.64
C PRO A 162 -15.68 3.31 -2.34
N LEU A 163 -15.17 2.61 -3.36
CA LEU A 163 -14.46 1.35 -3.17
C LEU A 163 -13.12 1.53 -2.45
N LEU A 164 -12.38 2.62 -2.73
CA LEU A 164 -11.08 2.87 -2.12
C LEU A 164 -11.14 3.08 -0.59
N PRO A 165 -12.05 3.90 -0.02
CA PRO A 165 -12.23 4.00 1.43
C PRO A 165 -12.63 2.68 2.08
N VAL A 166 -13.49 1.89 1.43
CA VAL A 166 -13.87 0.56 1.92
C VAL A 166 -12.66 -0.36 1.95
N LEU A 167 -11.85 -0.35 0.89
CA LEU A 167 -10.60 -1.11 0.84
C LEU A 167 -9.62 -0.63 1.92
N ALA A 168 -9.44 0.68 2.11
CA ALA A 168 -8.59 1.24 3.17
C ALA A 168 -9.04 0.78 4.56
N TRP A 169 -10.36 0.76 4.81
CA TRP A 169 -10.93 0.27 6.05
C TRP A 169 -10.68 -1.24 6.23
N LEU A 170 -10.87 -2.06 5.19
CA LEU A 170 -10.57 -3.49 5.22
C LEU A 170 -9.09 -3.78 5.50
N LEU A 171 -8.18 -3.04 4.87
CA LEU A 171 -6.75 -3.14 5.14
C LEU A 171 -6.43 -2.81 6.60
N ARG A 172 -7.10 -1.81 7.18
CA ARG A 172 -6.98 -1.52 8.61
C ARG A 172 -7.48 -2.67 9.48
N GLN A 173 -8.57 -3.35 9.12
CA GLN A 173 -9.04 -4.54 9.84
C GLN A 173 -8.04 -5.70 9.77
N ILE A 174 -7.45 -5.94 8.59
CA ILE A 174 -6.40 -6.95 8.41
C ILE A 174 -5.17 -6.60 9.26
N SER A 175 -4.80 -5.32 9.34
CA SER A 175 -3.72 -4.82 10.19
C SER A 175 -3.96 -5.12 11.68
N PHE A 176 -5.18 -4.90 12.19
CA PHE A 176 -5.57 -5.30 13.54
C PHE A 176 -5.49 -6.81 13.74
N TRP A 177 -6.02 -7.59 12.79
CA TRP A 177 -5.96 -9.04 12.86
C TRP A 177 -4.51 -9.51 12.95
N VAL A 178 -3.60 -9.05 12.07
CA VAL A 178 -2.18 -9.45 12.09
C VAL A 178 -1.55 -9.30 13.47
N VAL A 179 -1.88 -8.22 14.19
CA VAL A 179 -1.36 -7.93 15.54
C VAL A 179 -2.04 -8.73 16.65
N SER A 180 -3.35 -9.00 16.56
CA SER A 180 -4.14 -9.54 17.67
C SER A 180 -3.65 -10.90 18.18
N ALA A 181 -3.09 -11.74 17.31
CA ALA A 181 -2.61 -13.07 17.69
C ALA A 181 -1.45 -13.05 18.70
N GLN A 182 -0.68 -11.97 18.77
CA GLN A 182 0.38 -11.83 19.77
C GLN A 182 -0.18 -11.63 21.18
N ALA A 183 -1.34 -10.96 21.30
CA ALA A 183 -2.00 -10.80 22.59
C ALA A 183 -2.44 -12.17 23.14
N ASP A 184 -2.97 -13.04 22.27
CA ASP A 184 -3.43 -14.38 22.65
C ASP A 184 -2.28 -15.29 23.09
N GLU A 185 -1.12 -15.23 22.41
CA GLU A 185 0.07 -16.00 22.78
C GLU A 185 0.62 -15.56 24.14
N LYS A 186 0.65 -14.25 24.41
CA LYS A 186 1.13 -13.73 25.69
C LYS A 186 0.26 -14.18 26.86
N LEU A 187 -1.06 -14.21 26.68
CA LEU A 187 -2.01 -14.68 27.70
C LEU A 187 -1.87 -16.19 27.99
N LYS A 188 -1.53 -17.00 26.99
CA LYS A 188 -1.31 -18.45 27.19
C LYS A 188 0.02 -18.77 27.87
N GLY A 189 1.03 -17.92 27.67
CA GLY A 189 2.38 -18.12 28.18
C GLY A 189 2.62 -17.64 29.61
N GLU A 190 1.68 -16.91 30.21
CA GLU A 190 1.79 -16.46 31.60
C GLU A 190 1.26 -17.57 32.52
N PRO A 191 2.13 -18.41 33.15
CA PRO A 191 1.65 -19.42 34.08
C PRO A 191 0.88 -18.68 35.16
N THR A 192 -0.36 -19.10 35.44
CA THR A 192 -1.20 -18.58 36.52
C THR A 192 -0.37 -18.53 37.79
N ARG A 193 0.27 -17.39 38.06
CA ARG A 193 0.88 -17.09 39.34
C ARG A 193 -0.29 -16.93 40.29
N LEU A 194 -0.73 -18.06 40.84
CA LEU A 194 -1.64 -18.10 41.96
C LEU A 194 -1.05 -17.15 43.00
N LYS A 195 -1.76 -16.06 43.27
CA LYS A 195 -1.36 -15.14 44.33
C LYS A 195 -1.30 -15.94 45.62
N PRO A 196 -0.18 -15.95 46.36
CA PRO A 196 -0.17 -16.53 47.69
C PRO A 196 -1.15 -15.71 48.54
N THR A 197 -2.18 -16.40 49.03
CA THR A 197 -3.13 -15.93 50.06
C THR A 197 -2.45 -15.86 51.41
#